data_AF-A0A7C3BYF8-F1
#
_entry.id   AF-A0A7C3BYF8-F1
#
_cell.length_a   1.000
_cell.length_b   1.000
_cell.length_c   1.000
_cell.angle_alpha   90.00
_cell.angle_beta   90.00
_cell.angle_gamma   90.00
#
_symmetry.space_group_name_H-M   'P 1'
#
loop_
_entity.id
_entity.type
_entity.pdbx_description
1 polymer ?
#
loop_
_entity_poly.entity_id
_entity_poly.type
_entity_poly.pdbx_seq_one_letter_code
_entity_poly.pdbx_strand_id
1 'polypeptide(L)' 'MFTPPRGWEIVIILVIILIIFGVGKLPQVGGAIGKGLRAFRKGQHGEEGEEEEEPPKPKKKVTKKTTKAGEE' A
#
# COMPACT_ATOMS: atom_id res chain seq x y z
N MET A 1 -10.56 -34.05 -5.85
CA MET A 1 -10.18 -33.34 -7.10
C MET A 1 -10.18 -31.83 -6.90
N PHE A 2 -9.55 -31.36 -5.82
CA PHE A 2 -9.38 -29.93 -5.55
C PHE A 2 -7.89 -29.74 -5.29
N THR A 3 -7.14 -29.52 -6.38
CA THR A 3 -5.72 -29.20 -6.29
C THR A 3 -5.66 -27.79 -5.70
N PRO A 4 -5.15 -27.63 -4.46
CA PRO A 4 -5.13 -26.32 -3.83
C PRO A 4 -4.35 -25.35 -4.73
N PRO A 5 -4.94 -24.20 -5.06
CA PRO A 5 -4.35 -23.25 -5.98
C PRO A 5 -3.01 -22.79 -5.43
N ARG A 6 -1.97 -22.87 -6.25
CA ARG A 6 -0.60 -22.63 -5.82
C ARG A 6 -0.31 -21.13 -5.70
N GLY A 7 -1.19 -20.33 -5.10
CA GLY A 7 -1.05 -18.87 -4.95
C GLY A 7 -0.97 -18.06 -6.25
N TRP A 8 -0.59 -18.66 -7.37
CA TRP A 8 -0.39 -18.03 -8.68
C TRP A 8 -1.74 -17.59 -9.27
N GLU A 9 -2.81 -18.31 -8.99
CA GLU A 9 -4.17 -17.99 -9.38
C GLU A 9 -4.63 -16.66 -8.76
N ILE A 10 -4.28 -16.41 -7.48
CA ILE A 10 -4.61 -15.15 -6.80
C ILE A 10 -3.86 -13.98 -7.46
N VAL A 11 -2.60 -14.18 -7.84
CA VAL A 11 -1.81 -13.16 -8.54
C VAL A 11 -2.41 -12.82 -9.90
N ILE A 12 -2.84 -13.84 -10.68
CA ILE A 12 -3.49 -13.64 -11.98
C ILE A 12 -4.77 -12.82 -11.86
N ILE A 13 -5.63 -13.14 -10.90
CA ILE A 13 -6.89 -12.41 -10.66
C ILE A 13 -6.59 -10.95 -10.28
N LEU A 14 -5.59 -10.74 -9.42
CA LEU A 14 -5.18 -9.41 -8.98
C LEU A 14 -4.68 -8.56 -10.15
N VAL A 15 -3.92 -9.14 -11.08
CA VAL A 15 -3.47 -8.44 -12.30
C VAL A 15 -4.65 -8.02 -13.18
N ILE A 16 -5.66 -8.88 -13.37
CA ILE A 16 -6.84 -8.52 -14.18
C ILE A 16 -7.58 -7.34 -13.55
N ILE A 17 -7.78 -7.35 -12.24
CA ILE A 17 -8.39 -6.25 -11.49
C ILE A 17 -7.55 -4.98 -11.64
N LEU A 18 -6.23 -5.08 -11.55
CA LEU A 18 -5.32 -3.95 -11.76
C LEU A 18 -5.39 -3.36 -13.16
N ILE A 19 -5.68 -4.14 -14.20
CA ILE A 19 -5.87 -3.62 -15.56
C ILE A 19 -7.17 -2.82 -15.66
N ILE A 20 -8.26 -3.31 -15.06
CA ILE A 20 -9.57 -2.65 -15.10
C ILE A 20 -9.59 -1.38 -14.23
N PHE A 21 -9.09 -1.49 -12.99
CA PHE A 21 -9.12 -0.41 -12.00
C PHE A 21 -7.87 0.49 -12.02
N GLY A 22 -6.75 -0.01 -12.54
CA GLY A 22 -5.46 0.68 -12.54
C GLY A 22 -4.65 0.48 -11.25
N VAL A 23 -3.31 0.44 -11.38
CA VAL A 23 -2.34 0.30 -10.27
C VAL A 23 -2.38 1.41 -9.22
N GLY A 24 -2.96 2.57 -9.55
CA GLY A 24 -3.07 3.70 -8.62
C GLY A 24 -4.28 3.62 -7.68
N LYS A 25 -5.35 2.90 -8.06
CA LYS A 25 -6.62 2.91 -7.33
C LYS A 25 -6.61 1.96 -6.13
N LEU A 26 -5.98 0.78 -6.24
CA LEU A 26 -5.83 -0.16 -5.12
C LEU A 26 -5.14 0.45 -3.89
N PRO A 27 -3.96 1.08 -3.99
CA PRO A 27 -3.29 1.67 -2.82
C PRO A 27 -4.04 2.88 -2.26
N GLN A 28 -4.73 3.65 -3.12
CA GLN A 28 -5.54 4.79 -2.68
C GLN A 28 -6.74 4.34 -1.83
N VAL A 29 -7.47 3.31 -2.29
CA VAL A 29 -8.63 2.75 -1.57
C VAL A 29 -8.17 1.95 -0.35
N GLY A 30 -7.12 1.13 -0.50
CA GLY A 30 -6.51 0.37 0.61
C GLY A 30 -6.01 1.28 1.73
N GLY A 31 -5.41 2.43 1.42
CA GLY A 31 -5.00 3.41 2.42
C GLY A 31 -6.16 4.04 3.20
N ALA A 32 -7.31 4.29 2.55
CA ALA A 32 -8.51 4.78 3.22
C ALA A 32 -9.15 3.71 4.11
N ILE A 33 -9.26 2.47 3.60
CA ILE A 33 -9.78 1.32 4.35
C ILE A 33 -8.87 0.98 5.53
N GLY A 34 -7.55 1.00 5.34
CA GLY A 34 -6.57 0.70 6.39
C GLY A 34 -6.64 1.69 7.56
N LYS A 35 -6.81 2.99 7.27
CA LYS A 35 -7.03 4.01 8.31
C LYS A 35 -8.32 3.77 9.08
N GLY A 36 -9.41 3.45 8.38
CA GLY A 36 -10.69 3.13 9.01
C GLY A 36 -10.62 1.87 9.87
N LEU A 37 -9.96 0.82 9.38
CA LEU A 37 -9.76 -0.42 10.10
C LEU A 37 -8.86 -0.23 11.33
N ARG A 38 -7.81 0.61 11.23
CA ARG A 38 -6.95 0.97 12.36
C ARG A 38 -7.70 1.76 13.43
N ALA A 39 -8.54 2.73 13.04
CA ALA A 39 -9.40 3.45 13.97
C ALA A 39 -10.45 2.52 14.62
N PHE A 40 -11.02 1.60 13.84
CA PHE A 40 -11.98 0.60 14.33
C PHE A 40 -11.35 -0.39 15.30
N ARG A 41 -10.09 -0.80 15.06
CA ARG A 41 -9.31 -1.65 15.96
C ARG A 41 -8.96 -0.91 17.25
N LYS A 42 -8.51 0.34 17.16
CA LYS A 42 -8.21 1.20 18.31
C LYS A 42 -9.45 1.44 19.19
N GLY A 43 -10.61 1.63 18.59
CA GLY A 43 -11.87 1.76 19.33
C GLY A 43 -12.38 0.46 19.97
N GLN A 44 -12.08 -0.70 19.37
CA GLN A 44 -12.46 -2.01 19.91
C GLN A 44 -11.54 -2.54 21.01
N HIS A 45 -10.24 -2.28 20.93
CA HIS A 45 -9.26 -2.79 21.89
C HIS A 45 -9.09 -1.92 23.14
N GLY A 46 -9.83 -0.81 23.25
CA GLY A 46 -9.67 0.12 24.37
C GLY A 46 -8.35 0.88 24.30
N GLU A 47 -8.29 2.01 25.00
CA GLU A 47 -7.25 3.04 24.88
C GLU A 47 -5.80 2.59 25.18
N GLU A 48 -5.59 1.35 25.63
CA GLU A 48 -4.30 0.84 26.11
C GLU A 48 -3.49 0.03 25.07
N GLY A 49 -4.00 -0.14 23.85
CA GLY A 49 -3.33 -0.86 22.77
C GLY A 49 -2.55 0.04 21.81
N GLU A 50 -1.34 0.41 22.21
CA GLU A 50 -0.18 0.71 21.33
C GLU A 50 -0.21 2.02 20.53
N GLU A 51 0.53 3.00 21.06
CA GLU A 51 1.17 4.07 20.33
C GLU A 51 2.44 3.54 19.64
N GLU A 52 2.33 3.04 18.41
CA GLU A 52 3.42 3.16 17.43
C GLU A 52 2.90 2.83 16.02
N GLU A 53 2.87 3.81 15.13
CA GLU A 53 3.42 3.69 13.77
C GLU A 53 3.32 5.09 13.16
N GLU A 54 4.46 5.74 13.09
CA GLU A 54 4.63 6.99 12.38
C GLU A 54 4.07 6.87 10.94
N PRO A 55 3.46 7.93 10.38
CA PRO A 55 2.95 7.89 9.02
C PRO A 55 4.10 7.58 8.04
N PRO A 56 3.93 6.67 7.04
CA PRO A 56 4.87 6.63 5.94
C PRO A 56 4.78 7.98 5.22
N LYS A 57 5.80 8.82 5.45
CA LYS A 57 6.00 10.11 4.79
C LYS A 57 5.81 9.89 3.28
N PRO A 58 5.05 10.75 2.59
CA PRO A 58 4.74 10.56 1.18
C PRO A 58 6.03 10.77 0.38
N LYS A 59 6.65 9.70 -0.11
CA LYS A 59 7.62 9.78 -1.21
C LYS A 59 6.85 10.14 -2.49
N LYS A 60 6.54 11.42 -2.67
CA LYS A 60 6.07 11.98 -3.93
C LYS A 60 7.18 12.82 -4.55
N LYS A 61 7.58 12.37 -5.75
CA LYS A 61 8.07 13.14 -6.90
C LYS A 61 9.57 13.45 -7.00
N VAL A 62 10.19 12.70 -7.91
CA VAL A 62 11.14 13.16 -8.92
C VAL A 62 10.99 14.66 -9.24
N THR A 63 12.03 15.45 -8.94
CA THR A 63 12.53 16.58 -9.76
C THR A 63 13.88 16.98 -9.19
N LYS A 64 14.97 16.44 -9.74
CA LYS A 64 16.15 17.22 -10.15
C LYS A 64 16.78 16.49 -11.34
N LYS A 65 16.49 17.01 -12.54
CA LYS A 65 17.25 16.73 -13.76
C LYS A 65 18.70 17.18 -13.53
N THR A 66 19.63 16.34 -13.99
CA THR A 66 20.88 16.68 -14.70
C THR A 66 21.40 18.12 -14.59
N THR A 67 22.59 18.28 -14.00
CA THR A 67 23.81 18.91 -14.59
C THR A 67 24.95 18.83 -13.56
N LYS A 68 25.98 18.01 -13.80
CA LYS A 68 27.34 18.40 -14.27
C LYS A 68 28.23 18.87 -13.09
N ALA A 69 29.08 17.99 -12.53
CA ALA A 69 30.52 17.79 -12.85
C ALA A 69 31.46 18.79 -12.14
N GLY A 70 32.58 18.27 -11.63
CA GLY A 70 33.69 19.00 -11.00
C GLY A 70 33.84 18.58 -9.53
N GLU A 71 34.65 17.57 -9.22
CA GLU A 71 36.12 17.69 -9.03
C GLU A 71 36.43 18.41 -7.72
N GLU A 72 36.74 17.63 -6.68
CA GLU A 72 37.96 17.68 -5.85
C GLU A 72 38.27 16.27 -5.36
#